data_AF-A0A1J5FN53-F1
#
_entry.id   AF-A0A1J5FN53-F1
#
_cell.length_a   1.000
_cell.length_b   1.000
_cell.length_c   1.000
_cell.angle_alpha   90.00
_cell.angle_beta   90.00
_cell.angle_gamma   90.00
#
_symmetry.space_group_name_H-M   'P 1'
#
loop_
_entity.id
_entity.type
_entity.pdbx_description
1 polymer ?
#
loop_
_entity_poly.entity_id
_entity_poly.type
_entity_poly.pdbx_seq_one_letter_code
_entity_poly.pdbx_strand_id
1 'polypeptide(L)'
;MGEIIFWTIVRIVFVIPAMWVLQGYIDFNFWWLVNVLVTYGVIIHPAVVHYRLFVEKNKSVIESSLCSTCIHFDESAVLCMKYDKHPTAIYLPCEGTAWEPRKTSFKK
;
A
#
# COMPACT_ATOMS: atom_id res chain seq x y z
N MET A 1 -2.19 4.44 -4.33
CA MET A 1 -1.60 4.84 -3.03
C MET A 1 -2.36 5.97 -2.33
N GLY A 2 -2.77 7.04 -3.03
CA GLY A 2 -3.42 8.20 -2.39
C GLY A 2 -4.71 7.90 -1.60
N GLU A 3 -5.54 6.97 -2.07
CA GLU A 3 -6.78 6.59 -1.36
C GLU A 3 -6.50 5.96 0.03
N ILE A 4 -5.43 5.18 0.15
CA ILE A 4 -5.02 4.52 1.41
C ILE A 4 -4.57 5.59 2.42
N ILE A 5 -3.78 6.55 1.94
CA ILE A 5 -3.28 7.66 2.77
C ILE A 5 -4.43 8.56 3.21
N PHE A 6 -5.32 8.93 2.28
CA PHE A 6 -6.48 9.77 2.57
C PHE A 6 -7.36 9.17 3.67
N TRP A 7 -7.75 7.91 3.52
CA TRP A 7 -8.55 7.22 4.52
C TRP A 7 -7.84 7.04 5.86
N THR A 8 -6.50 6.95 5.86
CA THR A 8 -5.71 6.88 7.10
C THR A 8 -5.73 8.22 7.84
N ILE A 9 -5.55 9.34 7.13
CA ILE A 9 -5.62 10.68 7.72
C ILE A 9 -7.00 10.94 8.31
N VAL A 10 -8.06 10.61 7.58
CA VAL A 10 -9.45 10.74 8.05
C VAL A 10 -9.64 9.97 9.35
N ARG A 11 -9.18 8.71 9.42
CA ARG A 11 -9.29 7.89 10.64
C ARG A 11 -8.52 8.51 11.82
N ILE A 12 -7.33 9.04 11.60
CA ILE A 12 -6.53 9.70 12.65
C ILE A 12 -7.26 10.91 13.21
N VAL A 13 -7.86 11.74 12.34
CA VAL A 13 -8.63 12.92 12.73
C VAL A 13 -9.81 12.57 13.63
N PHE A 14 -10.41 11.39 13.48
CA PHE A 14 -11.48 10.92 14.36
C PHE A 14 -10.97 10.18 15.61
N VAL A 15 -9.90 9.39 15.49
CA VAL A 15 -9.36 8.59 16.60
C VAL A 15 -8.76 9.46 17.70
N ILE A 16 -8.03 10.54 17.35
CA ILE A 16 -7.39 11.40 18.35
C ILE A 16 -8.43 12.09 19.25
N PRO A 17 -9.47 12.76 18.74
CA PRO A 17 -10.53 13.32 19.57
C PRO A 17 -11.31 12.26 20.35
N ALA A 18 -11.60 11.11 19.72
CA ALA A 18 -12.31 10.02 20.38
C ALA A 18 -11.54 9.50 21.59
N MET A 19 -10.21 9.35 21.46
CA MET A 19 -9.33 9.01 22.58
C MET A 19 -9.37 10.07 23.66
N TRP A 20 -9.26 11.35 23.30
CA TRP A 20 -9.25 12.44 24.28
C TRP A 20 -10.51 12.46 25.15
N VAL A 21 -11.68 12.18 24.57
CA VAL A 21 -12.94 12.01 25.31
C VAL A 21 -12.91 10.76 26.20
N LEU A 22 -12.38 9.65 25.69
CA LEU A 22 -12.31 8.37 26.42
C LEU A 22 -11.36 8.41 27.63
N GLN A 23 -10.39 9.32 27.65
CA GLN A 23 -9.40 9.44 28.73
C GLN A 23 -10.05 9.68 30.10
N GLY A 24 -11.21 10.36 30.15
CA GLY A 24 -11.94 10.61 31.40
C GLY A 24 -12.72 9.40 31.94
N TYR A 25 -12.90 8.35 31.14
CA TYR A 25 -13.75 7.19 31.49
C TYR A 25 -12.96 5.91 31.77
N ILE A 26 -11.67 5.87 31.41
CA ILE A 26 -10.84 4.67 31.46
C ILE A 26 -9.76 4.84 32.53
N ASP A 27 -9.59 3.82 33.38
CA ASP A 27 -8.51 3.78 34.35
C ASP A 27 -7.14 3.88 33.66
N PHE A 28 -6.24 4.66 34.27
CA PHE A 28 -4.92 4.95 33.71
C PHE A 28 -4.08 3.69 33.40
N ASN A 29 -4.31 2.60 34.15
CA ASN A 29 -3.65 1.32 33.93
C ASN A 29 -4.07 0.65 32.61
N PHE A 30 -5.33 0.79 32.19
CA PHE A 30 -5.85 0.20 30.95
C PHE A 30 -5.73 1.15 29.75
N TRP A 31 -5.49 2.44 30.00
CA TRP A 31 -5.36 3.48 28.97
C TRP A 31 -4.35 3.12 27.87
N TRP A 32 -3.19 2.58 28.23
CA TRP A 32 -2.17 2.17 27.26
C TRP A 32 -2.61 0.98 26.42
N LEU A 33 -3.26 0.00 27.03
CA LEU A 33 -3.74 -1.20 26.33
C LEU A 33 -4.85 -0.85 25.32
N VAL A 34 -5.78 0.02 25.72
CA VAL A 34 -6.84 0.53 24.83
C VAL A 34 -6.25 1.34 23.68
N ASN A 35 -5.24 2.18 23.93
CA ASN A 35 -4.54 2.92 22.88
C ASN A 35 -3.92 2.02 21.81
N VAL A 36 -3.21 0.98 22.23
CA VAL A 36 -2.59 0.02 21.31
C VAL A 36 -3.66 -0.72 20.51
N LEU A 37 -4.72 -1.18 21.15
CA LEU A 37 -5.82 -1.90 20.49
C LEU A 37 -6.52 -1.04 19.42
N VAL A 38 -6.86 0.20 19.76
CA VAL A 38 -7.54 1.10 18.82
C VAL A 38 -6.61 1.48 17.67
N THR A 39 -5.34 1.79 17.96
CA THR A 39 -4.36 2.09 16.92
C THR A 39 -4.20 0.91 15.96
N TYR A 40 -4.09 -0.31 16.49
CA TYR A 40 -3.99 -1.52 15.68
C TYR A 40 -5.27 -1.77 14.85
N GLY A 41 -6.44 -1.72 15.48
CA GLY A 41 -7.72 -2.01 14.82
C GLY A 41 -8.13 -0.96 13.80
N VAL A 42 -7.85 0.32 14.05
CA VAL A 42 -8.32 1.42 13.20
C VAL A 42 -7.28 1.85 12.16
N ILE A 43 -5.99 1.68 12.43
CA ILE A 43 -4.93 2.10 11.50
C ILE A 43 -4.32 0.90 10.78
N ILE A 44 -3.81 -0.09 11.52
CA ILE A 44 -3.05 -1.20 10.94
C ILE A 44 -3.96 -2.14 10.14
N HIS A 45 -5.09 -2.55 10.72
CA HIS A 45 -6.00 -3.49 10.07
C HIS A 45 -6.49 -3.02 8.69
N PRO A 46 -7.05 -1.80 8.51
CA PRO A 46 -7.49 -1.36 7.18
C PRO A 46 -6.30 -1.17 6.22
N ALA A 47 -5.13 -0.73 6.70
CA ALA A 47 -3.95 -0.62 5.85
C ALA A 47 -3.55 -1.97 5.23
N VAL A 48 -3.57 -3.04 6.02
CA VAL A 48 -3.31 -4.41 5.53
C VAL A 48 -4.37 -4.87 4.53
N VAL A 49 -5.66 -4.61 4.80
CA VAL A 49 -6.75 -4.98 3.90
C VAL A 49 -6.65 -4.23 2.56
N HIS A 50 -6.41 -2.92 2.60
CA HIS A 50 -6.24 -2.11 1.40
C HIS A 50 -5.02 -2.52 0.58
N TYR A 51 -3.91 -2.86 1.25
CA TYR A 51 -2.72 -3.40 0.59
C TYR A 51 -3.03 -4.71 -0.13
N ARG A 52 -3.70 -5.66 0.54
CA ARG A 52 -4.10 -6.94 -0.08
C ARG A 52 -5.00 -6.73 -1.29
N LEU A 53 -5.99 -5.85 -1.19
CA LEU A 53 -6.87 -5.50 -2.32
C LEU A 53 -6.12 -4.85 -3.48
N PHE A 54 -5.11 -4.02 -3.20
CA PHE A 54 -4.28 -3.40 -4.23
C PHE A 54 -3.43 -4.45 -4.95
N VAL A 55 -2.80 -5.35 -4.22
CA VAL A 55 -2.02 -6.45 -4.80
C VAL A 55 -2.90 -7.36 -5.64
N GLU A 56 -4.08 -7.75 -5.14
CA GLU A 56 -5.00 -8.64 -5.87
C GLU A 56 -5.47 -8.00 -7.18
N LYS A 57 -5.86 -6.72 -7.17
CA LYS A 57 -6.29 -6.01 -8.38
C LYS A 57 -5.19 -5.88 -9.43
N ASN A 58 -3.94 -5.74 -8.99
CA ASN A 58 -2.81 -5.56 -9.88
C ASN A 58 -2.01 -6.84 -10.12
N LYS A 59 -2.47 -7.99 -9.60
CA LYS A 59 -1.80 -9.27 -9.73
C LYS A 59 -1.56 -9.65 -11.18
N SER A 60 -2.51 -9.37 -12.07
CA SER A 60 -2.33 -9.56 -13.52
C SER A 60 -1.20 -8.70 -14.10
N VAL A 61 -1.04 -7.46 -13.64
CA VAL A 61 0.07 -6.61 -14.09
C VAL A 61 1.40 -7.04 -13.47
N ILE A 62 1.40 -7.50 -12.22
CA ILE A 62 2.59 -7.93 -11.47
C ILE A 62 3.11 -9.29 -11.95
N GLU A 63 2.24 -10.26 -12.25
CA GLU A 63 2.68 -11.62 -12.60
C GLU A 63 2.77 -11.86 -14.10
N SER A 64 1.91 -11.25 -14.93
CA SER A 64 1.82 -11.60 -16.36
C SER A 64 2.23 -10.51 -17.35
N SER A 65 2.72 -9.35 -16.89
CA SER A 65 3.21 -8.30 -17.79
C SER A 65 4.73 -8.38 -18.04
N LEU A 66 5.16 -8.05 -19.25
CA LEU A 66 6.59 -7.84 -19.55
C LEU A 66 7.23 -6.78 -18.63
N CYS A 67 6.45 -5.83 -18.12
CA CYS A 67 6.94 -4.80 -17.21
C CYS A 67 7.38 -5.34 -15.84
N SER A 68 6.84 -6.46 -15.35
CA SER A 68 7.21 -7.00 -14.03
C SER A 68 8.64 -7.54 -13.97
N THR A 69 9.15 -8.02 -15.10
CA THR A 69 10.53 -8.50 -15.23
C THR A 69 11.55 -7.36 -15.36
N CYS A 70 11.11 -6.11 -15.44
CA CYS A 70 11.96 -4.93 -15.58
C CYS A 70 12.66 -4.56 -14.26
N ILE A 71 13.91 -4.12 -14.34
CA ILE A 71 14.66 -3.59 -13.19
C ILE A 71 14.04 -2.32 -12.58
N HIS A 72 13.40 -1.48 -13.41
CA HIS A 72 12.83 -0.20 -13.01
C HIS A 72 11.36 -0.30 -12.56
N PHE A 73 10.81 -1.50 -12.45
CA PHE A 73 9.44 -1.71 -11.98
C PHE A 73 9.41 -1.92 -10.47
N ASP A 74 8.55 -1.14 -9.81
CA ASP A 74 8.19 -1.29 -8.41
C ASP A 74 6.82 -1.98 -8.30
N GLU A 75 6.83 -3.20 -7.77
CA GLU A 75 5.64 -4.03 -7.55
C GLU A 75 4.72 -3.44 -6.47
N SER A 76 5.28 -2.75 -5.47
CA SER A 76 4.52 -2.20 -4.35
C SER A 76 3.65 -1.01 -4.77
N ALA A 77 4.10 -0.29 -5.80
CA ALA A 77 3.43 0.88 -6.36
C ALA A 77 2.79 0.63 -7.73
N VAL A 78 3.10 -0.51 -8.37
CA VAL A 78 2.79 -0.81 -9.78
C VAL A 78 3.21 0.40 -10.62
N LEU A 79 4.49 0.75 -10.53
CA LEU A 79 5.05 1.98 -11.05
C LEU A 79 6.36 1.71 -11.79
N CYS A 80 6.52 2.30 -12.97
CA CYS A 80 7.81 2.37 -13.62
C CYS A 80 8.58 3.59 -13.09
N MET A 81 9.62 3.35 -12.28
CA MET A 81 10.42 4.40 -11.63
C MET A 81 11.15 5.32 -12.62
N LYS A 82 11.41 4.84 -13.85
CA LYS A 82 12.14 5.59 -14.87
C LYS A 82 11.29 6.66 -15.55
N TYR A 83 10.00 6.39 -15.72
CA TYR A 83 9.07 7.26 -16.45
C TYR A 83 7.95 7.81 -15.56
N ASP A 84 7.93 7.42 -14.28
CA ASP A 84 6.89 7.76 -13.30
C ASP A 84 5.47 7.45 -13.82
N LYS A 85 5.33 6.32 -14.53
CA LYS A 85 4.08 5.88 -15.17
C LYS A 85 3.62 4.56 -14.60
N HIS A 86 2.31 4.45 -14.39
CA HIS A 86 1.66 3.22 -13.97
C HIS A 86 1.37 2.32 -15.18
N PRO A 87 2.07 1.18 -15.34
CA PRO A 87 1.71 0.19 -16.35
C PRO A 87 0.33 -0.40 -16.07
N THR A 88 -0.40 -0.75 -17.13
CA THR A 88 -1.63 -1.52 -17.04
C THR A 88 -1.52 -2.77 -17.91
N ALA A 89 -2.49 -3.68 -17.86
CA ALA A 89 -2.45 -4.91 -18.64
C ALA A 89 -2.33 -4.69 -20.17
N ILE A 90 -2.70 -3.51 -20.66
CA ILE A 90 -2.72 -3.16 -22.10
C ILE A 90 -1.73 -2.02 -22.39
N TYR A 91 -1.25 -1.30 -21.37
CA TYR A 91 -0.35 -0.15 -21.53
C TYR A 91 1.02 -0.43 -20.92
N LEU A 92 2.03 -0.51 -21.80
CA LEU A 92 3.44 -0.55 -21.41
C LEU A 92 4.05 0.85 -21.49
N PRO A 93 4.67 1.35 -20.40
CA PRO A 93 5.45 2.59 -20.43
C PRO A 93 6.58 2.50 -21.47
N CYS A 94 6.66 3.49 -22.36
CA CYS A 94 7.65 3.56 -23.45
C CYS A 94 7.63 2.37 -24.43
N GLU A 95 6.48 1.71 -24.59
CA GLU A 95 6.29 0.60 -25.54
C GLU A 95 7.29 -0.57 -25.35
N GLY A 96 7.93 -0.64 -24.17
CA GLY A 96 8.98 -1.65 -23.88
C GLY A 96 10.37 -1.34 -24.44
N THR A 97 10.58 -0.18 -25.10
CA THR A 97 11.88 0.18 -25.71
C THR A 97 13.03 0.33 -24.71
N ALA A 98 12.73 0.73 -23.49
CA ALA A 98 13.71 0.91 -22.40
C ALA A 98 13.59 -0.19 -21.33
N TRP A 99 13.04 -1.35 -21.70
CA TRP A 99 12.92 -2.50 -20.82
C TRP A 99 14.29 -3.16 -20.62
N GLU A 100 14.66 -3.37 -19.37
CA GLU A 100 15.91 -4.04 -18.99
C GLU A 100 15.58 -5.17 -18.01
N PRO A 101 15.99 -6.42 -18.31
CA PRO A 101 15.66 -7.56 -17.46
C PRO A 101 16.36 -7.46 -16.10
N ARG A 102 15.62 -7.76 -15.04
CA ARG A 102 16.20 -7.98 -13.72
C ARG A 102 17.15 -9.19 -13.80
N LYS A 103 18.40 -9.04 -13.33
CA LYS A 103 19.48 -10.05 -13.45
C LYS A 103 19.11 -11.46 -12.97
N THR A 104 18.06 -11.60 -12.16
CA THR A 104 17.53 -12.87 -11.64
C THR A 104 16.52 -13.57 -12.56
N SER A 105 16.04 -12.94 -13.64
CA SER A 105 14.96 -13.49 -14.47
C SER A 105 15.40 -14.48 -15.55
N PHE A 106 16.72 -14.69 -15.72
CA PHE A 106 17.27 -15.78 -16.54
C PHE A 106 17.65 -16.98 -15.64
N LYS A 107 16.65 -17.67 -15.09
CA LYS A 107 16.80 -19.11 -14.83
C LYS A 107 15.92 -19.82 -15.85
N LYS A 108 16.63 -20.45 -16.79
CA LYS A 108 16.16 -21.28 -17.88
C LYS A 108 15.36 -22.47 -17.38
#